data_AF-A0A9D5VEP5-F1
#
_entry.id   AF-A0A9D5VEP5-F1
#
_cell.length_a   1.000
_cell.length_b   1.000
_cell.length_c   1.000
_cell.angle_alpha   90.00
_cell.angle_beta   90.00
_cell.angle_gamma   90.00
#
_symmetry.space_group_name_H-M   'P 1'
#
loop_
_entity.id
_entity.type
_entity.pdbx_description
1 polymer ?
#
loop_
_entity_poly.entity_id
_entity_poly.type
_entity_poly.pdbx_seq_one_letter_code
_entity_poly.pdbx_strand_id
1 'polypeptide(L)'
;TPNIHDSHHTLLGKWNTLADSTRSTKQMHYSSLNNLSNGLSDLGRREEALVAIAEAVGIRRDLSASRPAAFLPDLASSLNNQSSWLSDLGRREEAVKAAEEAVLTLWPYFKRWPEAFGGKMQMMRRKYGEYLREVGRGPEAKIVSILQEIDQALAEWEETGSPS
;
A
#
# COMPACT_ATOMS: atom_id res chain seq x y z
N THR A 1 45.32 21.89 -20.81
CA THR A 1 43.86 21.87 -21.02
C THR A 1 43.26 20.92 -20.00
N PRO A 2 42.45 21.38 -19.02
CA PRO A 2 41.91 20.48 -18.01
C PRO A 2 40.81 19.60 -18.60
N ASN A 3 40.85 18.33 -18.21
CA ASN A 3 40.11 17.20 -18.78
C ASN A 3 38.61 17.27 -18.41
N ILE A 4 37.75 17.37 -19.42
CA ILE A 4 36.28 17.49 -19.27
C ILE A 4 35.65 16.18 -18.75
N HIS A 5 36.40 15.07 -18.76
CA HIS A 5 35.89 13.74 -18.44
C HIS A 5 35.74 13.45 -16.92
N ASP A 6 36.47 14.15 -16.05
CA ASP A 6 36.45 13.89 -14.59
C ASP A 6 35.30 14.61 -13.87
N SER A 7 34.77 15.69 -14.46
CA SER A 7 33.72 16.52 -13.84
C SER A 7 32.32 15.89 -13.90
N HIS A 8 32.06 15.02 -14.88
CA HIS A 8 30.77 14.34 -15.02
C HIS A 8 30.55 13.28 -13.94
N HIS A 9 31.59 12.54 -13.53
CA HIS A 9 31.49 11.53 -12.47
C HIS A 9 31.22 12.14 -11.09
N THR A 10 31.78 13.31 -10.79
CA THR A 10 31.58 13.98 -9.49
C THR A 10 30.18 14.61 -9.38
N LEU A 11 29.65 15.16 -10.48
CA LEU A 11 28.31 15.75 -10.51
C LEU A 11 27.22 14.66 -10.42
N LEU A 12 27.36 13.56 -11.17
CA LEU A 12 26.44 12.42 -11.07
C LEU A 12 26.45 11.81 -9.66
N GLY A 13 27.63 11.71 -9.03
CA GLY A 13 27.74 11.26 -7.64
C GLY A 13 27.00 12.17 -6.65
N LYS A 14 27.21 13.49 -6.72
CA LYS A 14 26.53 14.47 -5.85
C LYS A 14 25.02 14.51 -6.05
N TRP A 15 24.56 14.43 -7.30
CA TRP A 15 23.13 14.34 -7.63
C TRP A 15 22.51 13.07 -7.06
N ASN A 16 23.20 11.93 -7.18
CA ASN A 16 22.70 10.66 -6.67
C ASN A 16 22.64 10.67 -5.14
N THR A 17 23.64 11.23 -4.45
CA THR A 17 23.62 11.38 -2.98
C THR A 17 22.52 12.33 -2.48
N LEU A 18 22.27 13.45 -3.17
CA LEU A 18 21.18 14.37 -2.80
C LEU A 18 19.81 13.74 -3.06
N ALA A 19 19.65 13.03 -4.19
CA ALA A 19 18.45 12.27 -4.51
C ALA A 19 18.23 11.14 -3.48
N ASP A 20 19.27 10.45 -3.05
CA ASP A 20 19.22 9.39 -2.04
C ASP A 20 18.93 9.94 -0.63
N SER A 21 19.48 11.11 -0.26
CA SER A 21 19.16 11.80 1.00
C SER A 21 17.70 12.29 1.02
N THR A 22 17.24 12.89 -0.07
CA THR A 22 15.84 13.31 -0.25
C THR A 22 14.89 12.10 -0.29
N ARG A 23 15.36 10.97 -0.83
CA ARG A 23 14.63 9.69 -0.86
C ARG A 23 14.54 9.06 0.53
N SER A 24 15.64 9.02 1.27
CA SER A 24 15.70 8.47 2.63
C SER A 24 14.84 9.30 3.59
N THR A 25 14.88 10.62 3.49
CA THR A 25 14.01 11.51 4.27
C THR A 25 12.53 11.33 3.92
N LYS A 26 12.17 11.26 2.63
CA LYS A 26 10.79 10.94 2.20
C LYS A 26 10.35 9.54 2.66
N GLN A 27 11.25 8.56 2.69
CA GLN A 27 10.97 7.20 3.16
C GLN A 27 10.73 7.10 4.66
N MET A 28 11.59 7.76 5.45
CA MET A 28 11.41 7.86 6.90
C MET A 28 10.12 8.64 7.23
N HIS A 29 9.80 9.66 6.44
CA HIS A 29 8.61 10.49 6.63
C HIS A 29 7.31 9.67 6.49
N TYR A 30 7.12 8.87 5.43
CA TYR A 30 5.87 8.09 5.33
C TYR A 30 5.78 6.97 6.39
N SER A 31 6.90 6.34 6.78
CA SER A 31 6.89 5.30 7.81
C SER A 31 6.47 5.89 9.16
N SER A 32 6.96 7.11 9.45
CA SER A 32 6.55 7.86 10.63
C SER A 32 5.07 8.25 10.60
N LEU A 33 4.52 8.62 9.44
CA LEU A 33 3.09 8.94 9.28
C LEU A 33 2.18 7.72 9.48
N ASN A 34 2.57 6.53 8.99
CA ASN A 34 1.83 5.30 9.28
C ASN A 34 1.81 4.98 10.77
N ASN A 35 2.96 5.10 11.46
CA ASN A 35 3.04 4.84 12.89
C ASN A 35 2.26 5.87 13.71
N LEU A 36 2.34 7.15 13.31
CA LEU A 36 1.56 8.24 13.90
C LEU A 36 0.07 8.00 13.72
N SER A 37 -0.36 7.61 12.53
CA SER A 37 -1.76 7.29 12.24
C SER A 37 -2.29 6.17 13.14
N ASN A 38 -1.52 5.09 13.31
CA ASN A 38 -1.89 4.01 14.23
C ASN A 38 -2.00 4.53 15.68
N GLY A 39 -1.00 5.27 16.16
CA GLY A 39 -1.02 5.81 17.52
C GLY A 39 -2.16 6.82 17.77
N LEU A 40 -2.51 7.63 16.77
CA LEU A 40 -3.65 8.54 16.86
C LEU A 40 -4.99 7.79 16.91
N SER A 41 -5.11 6.70 16.15
CA SER A 41 -6.30 5.84 16.18
C SER A 41 -6.47 5.15 17.53
N ASP A 42 -5.39 4.63 18.11
CA ASP A 42 -5.38 4.02 19.45
C ASP A 42 -5.80 5.02 20.53
N LEU A 43 -5.55 6.32 20.33
CA LEU A 43 -5.98 7.41 21.20
C LEU A 43 -7.40 7.94 20.88
N GLY A 44 -8.11 7.32 19.94
CA GLY A 44 -9.45 7.74 19.52
C GLY A 44 -9.50 8.99 18.64
N ARG A 45 -8.34 9.54 18.24
CA ARG A 45 -8.21 10.74 17.38
C ARG A 45 -8.26 10.35 15.90
N ARG A 46 -9.38 9.74 15.50
CA ARG A 46 -9.54 9.03 14.23
C ARG A 46 -9.46 9.95 13.00
N GLU A 47 -9.95 11.18 13.09
CA GLU A 47 -9.86 12.17 12.01
C GLU A 47 -8.40 12.56 11.74
N GLU A 48 -7.60 12.72 12.79
CA GLU A 48 -6.19 13.07 12.67
C GLU A 48 -5.36 11.88 12.16
N ALA A 49 -5.71 10.66 12.60
CA ALA A 49 -5.18 9.44 12.04
C ALA A 49 -5.46 9.33 10.53
N LEU A 50 -6.64 9.75 10.08
CA LEU A 50 -7.02 9.75 8.67
C LEU A 50 -6.24 10.78 7.84
N VAL A 51 -5.97 11.97 8.40
CA VAL A 51 -5.12 12.97 7.73
C VAL A 51 -3.71 12.43 7.53
N ALA A 52 -3.11 11.88 8.60
CA ALA A 52 -1.74 11.33 8.54
C ALA A 52 -1.61 10.17 7.54
N ILE A 53 -2.59 9.26 7.48
CA ILE A 53 -2.54 8.15 6.50
C ILE A 53 -2.77 8.63 5.07
N ALA A 54 -3.61 9.65 4.85
CA ALA A 54 -3.85 10.20 3.52
C ALA A 54 -2.60 10.86 2.95
N GLU A 55 -1.82 11.57 3.79
CA GLU A 55 -0.51 12.10 3.41
C GLU A 55 0.48 10.98 3.06
N ALA A 56 0.54 9.91 3.87
CA ALA A 56 1.39 8.76 3.59
C ALA A 56 1.03 8.09 2.25
N VAL A 57 -0.26 7.94 1.94
CA VAL A 57 -0.76 7.41 0.65
C VAL A 57 -0.35 8.32 -0.51
N GLY A 58 -0.50 9.64 -0.38
CA GLY A 58 -0.08 10.60 -1.40
C GLY A 58 1.41 10.46 -1.75
N ILE A 59 2.26 10.44 -0.73
CA ILE A 59 3.72 10.27 -0.92
C ILE A 59 4.05 8.92 -1.56
N ARG A 60 3.39 7.84 -1.13
CA ARG A 60 3.60 6.51 -1.70
C ARG A 60 3.13 6.41 -3.15
N ARG A 61 2.04 7.10 -3.53
CA ARG A 61 1.62 7.21 -4.94
C ARG A 61 2.69 7.90 -5.79
N ASP A 62 3.21 9.03 -5.34
CA ASP A 62 4.27 9.75 -6.06
C ASP A 62 5.54 8.89 -6.22
N LEU A 63 5.94 8.19 -5.16
CA LEU A 63 7.10 7.30 -5.22
C LEU A 63 6.86 6.10 -6.15
N SER A 64 5.66 5.51 -6.10
CA SER A 64 5.28 4.38 -6.95
C SER A 64 5.27 4.72 -8.44
N ALA A 65 4.97 5.96 -8.81
CA ALA A 65 5.05 6.41 -10.20
C ALA A 65 6.48 6.32 -10.76
N SER A 66 7.51 6.49 -9.90
CA SER A 66 8.91 6.40 -10.30
C SER A 66 9.50 5.00 -10.16
N ARG A 67 9.08 4.22 -9.14
CA ARG A 67 9.61 2.89 -8.84
C ARG A 67 8.48 1.95 -8.36
N PRO A 68 7.61 1.50 -9.28
CA PRO A 68 6.42 0.74 -8.90
C PRO A 68 6.73 -0.50 -8.05
N ALA A 69 7.72 -1.30 -8.47
CA ALA A 69 8.12 -2.53 -7.81
C ALA A 69 8.54 -2.35 -6.34
N ALA A 70 9.10 -1.19 -5.98
CA ALA A 70 9.62 -0.92 -4.65
C ALA A 70 8.55 -0.39 -3.69
N PHE A 71 7.50 0.26 -4.19
CA PHE A 71 6.60 1.05 -3.36
C PHE A 71 5.12 0.64 -3.44
N LEU A 72 4.71 -0.15 -4.44
CA LEU A 72 3.31 -0.59 -4.54
C LEU A 72 2.88 -1.53 -3.38
N PRO A 73 3.70 -2.49 -2.89
CA PRO A 73 3.31 -3.31 -1.73
C PRO A 73 3.12 -2.47 -0.45
N ASP A 74 3.96 -1.46 -0.31
CA ASP A 74 3.87 -0.47 0.76
C ASP A 74 2.61 0.38 0.61
N LEU A 75 2.33 0.89 -0.60
CA LEU A 75 1.10 1.63 -0.91
C LEU A 75 -0.16 0.81 -0.56
N ALA A 76 -0.22 -0.46 -0.95
CA ALA A 76 -1.32 -1.36 -0.59
C ALA A 76 -1.52 -1.44 0.93
N SER A 77 -0.43 -1.50 1.70
CA SER A 77 -0.49 -1.53 3.16
C SER A 77 -1.06 -0.23 3.74
N SER A 78 -0.67 0.95 3.21
CA SER A 78 -1.25 2.23 3.64
C SER A 78 -2.72 2.35 3.29
N LEU A 79 -3.13 1.90 2.09
CA LEU A 79 -4.53 1.93 1.66
C LEU A 79 -5.42 1.04 2.54
N ASN A 80 -4.92 -0.12 2.98
CA ASN A 80 -5.63 -0.98 3.94
C ASN A 80 -5.78 -0.35 5.33
N ASN A 81 -4.78 0.41 5.79
CA ASN A 81 -4.91 1.15 7.04
C ASN A 81 -5.92 2.29 6.89
N GLN A 82 -5.86 3.01 5.77
CA GLN A 82 -6.82 4.05 5.44
C GLN A 82 -8.25 3.50 5.36
N SER A 83 -8.48 2.33 4.76
CA SER A 83 -9.81 1.72 4.71
C SER A 83 -10.34 1.39 6.11
N SER A 84 -9.45 0.96 7.02
CA SER A 84 -9.81 0.68 8.41
C SER A 84 -10.28 1.95 9.12
N TRP A 85 -9.54 3.06 8.98
CA TRP A 85 -9.91 4.34 9.59
C TRP A 85 -11.18 4.94 8.99
N LEU A 86 -11.37 4.81 7.68
CA LEU A 86 -12.61 5.23 7.02
C LEU A 86 -13.81 4.43 7.54
N SER A 87 -13.65 3.13 7.76
CA SER A 87 -14.68 2.27 8.34
C SER A 87 -15.03 2.69 9.78
N ASP A 88 -14.01 2.94 10.61
CA ASP A 88 -14.20 3.36 12.01
C ASP A 88 -14.89 4.73 12.13
N LEU A 89 -14.74 5.58 11.11
CA LEU A 89 -15.43 6.87 10.98
C LEU A 89 -16.82 6.76 10.33
N GLY A 90 -17.29 5.55 10.02
CA GLY A 90 -18.58 5.31 9.36
C GLY A 90 -18.61 5.69 7.87
N ARG A 91 -17.46 6.05 7.28
CA ARG A 91 -17.31 6.40 5.85
C ARG A 91 -17.19 5.13 5.00
N ARG A 92 -18.20 4.26 5.10
CA ARG A 92 -18.16 2.88 4.61
C ARG A 92 -17.85 2.77 3.11
N GLU A 93 -18.47 3.59 2.27
CA GLU A 93 -18.20 3.51 0.82
C GLU A 93 -16.78 3.93 0.44
N GLU A 94 -16.17 4.82 1.21
CA GLU A 94 -14.77 5.20 1.01
C GLU A 94 -13.83 4.10 1.52
N ALA A 95 -14.21 3.41 2.60
CA ALA A 95 -13.50 2.22 3.07
C ALA A 95 -13.50 1.11 2.01
N VAL A 96 -14.65 0.86 1.35
CA VAL A 96 -14.75 -0.11 0.24
C VAL A 96 -13.78 0.26 -0.89
N LYS A 97 -13.76 1.53 -1.32
CA LYS A 97 -12.85 2.00 -2.38
C LYS A 97 -11.38 1.84 -2.02
N ALA A 98 -10.99 2.22 -0.80
CA ALA A 98 -9.61 2.09 -0.35
C ALA A 98 -9.18 0.62 -0.22
N ALA A 99 -10.05 -0.27 0.25
CA ALA A 99 -9.78 -1.69 0.34
C ALA A 99 -9.70 -2.37 -1.04
N GLU A 100 -10.56 -1.96 -1.99
CA GLU A 100 -10.49 -2.41 -3.39
C GLU A 100 -9.13 -2.04 -4.00
N GLU A 101 -8.71 -0.78 -3.86
CA GLU A 101 -7.41 -0.32 -4.37
C GLU A 101 -6.24 -1.08 -3.73
N ALA A 102 -6.31 -1.36 -2.42
CA ALA A 102 -5.29 -2.14 -1.71
C ALA A 102 -5.15 -3.57 -2.28
N VAL A 103 -6.27 -4.28 -2.46
CA VAL A 103 -6.32 -5.64 -3.02
C VAL A 103 -5.74 -5.66 -4.44
N LEU A 104 -6.19 -4.74 -5.30
CA LEU A 104 -5.74 -4.68 -6.69
C LEU A 104 -4.26 -4.28 -6.81
N THR A 105 -3.77 -3.40 -5.93
CA THR A 105 -2.37 -2.99 -5.89
C THR A 105 -1.46 -4.15 -5.49
N LEU A 106 -1.90 -5.00 -4.55
CA LEU A 106 -1.11 -6.13 -4.06
C LEU A 106 -1.18 -7.35 -4.99
N TRP A 107 -2.23 -7.49 -5.80
CA TRP A 107 -2.50 -8.68 -6.62
C TRP A 107 -1.31 -9.15 -7.47
N PRO A 108 -0.64 -8.30 -8.28
CA PRO A 108 0.48 -8.76 -9.10
C PRO A 108 1.65 -9.32 -8.28
N TYR A 109 1.84 -8.84 -7.05
CA TYR A 109 2.89 -9.28 -6.13
C TYR A 109 2.52 -10.59 -5.47
N PHE A 110 1.28 -10.73 -5.01
CA PHE A 110 0.79 -12.00 -4.47
C PHE A 110 0.87 -13.11 -5.52
N LYS A 111 0.41 -12.85 -6.75
CA LYS A 111 0.49 -13.82 -7.86
C LYS A 111 1.93 -14.30 -8.14
N ARG A 112 2.92 -13.41 -7.96
CA ARG A 112 4.33 -13.73 -8.22
C ARG A 112 5.04 -14.35 -7.03
N TRP A 113 4.70 -13.93 -5.82
CA TRP A 113 5.34 -14.35 -4.57
C TRP A 113 4.28 -14.66 -3.50
N PRO A 114 3.52 -15.77 -3.65
CA PRO A 114 2.45 -16.12 -2.72
C PRO A 114 2.94 -16.19 -1.27
N GLU A 115 4.10 -16.80 -1.04
CA GLU A 115 4.68 -16.94 0.30
C GLU A 115 4.97 -15.61 1.02
N ALA A 116 5.35 -14.58 0.27
CA ALA A 116 5.69 -13.29 0.86
C ALA A 116 4.45 -12.43 1.15
N PHE A 117 3.34 -12.67 0.45
CA PHE A 117 2.19 -11.79 0.43
C PHE A 117 0.85 -12.45 0.77
N GLY A 118 0.81 -13.78 0.95
CA GLY A 118 -0.42 -14.56 1.18
C GLY A 118 -1.22 -14.07 2.38
N GLY A 119 -0.58 -14.00 3.55
CA GLY A 119 -1.24 -13.46 4.76
C GLY A 119 -1.74 -12.03 4.60
N LYS A 120 -0.98 -11.16 3.90
CA LYS A 120 -1.41 -9.78 3.62
C LYS A 120 -2.62 -9.75 2.67
N MET A 121 -2.57 -10.53 1.60
CA MET A 121 -3.64 -10.62 0.62
C MET A 121 -4.92 -11.19 1.25
N GLN A 122 -4.81 -12.28 2.02
CA GLN A 122 -5.93 -12.90 2.72
C GLN A 122 -6.63 -11.89 3.65
N MET A 123 -5.86 -11.16 4.45
CA MET A 123 -6.38 -10.12 5.34
C MET A 123 -7.09 -9.00 4.55
N MET A 124 -6.46 -8.45 3.50
CA MET A 124 -7.04 -7.37 2.69
C MET A 124 -8.32 -7.81 1.99
N ARG A 125 -8.33 -9.02 1.41
CA ARG A 125 -9.47 -9.61 0.72
C ARG A 125 -10.65 -9.86 1.65
N ARG A 126 -10.38 -10.31 2.89
CA ARG A 126 -11.38 -10.46 3.95
C ARG A 126 -11.99 -9.12 4.34
N LYS A 127 -11.17 -8.11 4.64
CA LYS A 127 -11.63 -6.74 4.98
C LYS A 127 -12.48 -6.15 3.86
N TYR A 128 -12.07 -6.30 2.61
CA TYR A 128 -12.85 -5.84 1.47
C TYR A 128 -14.24 -6.50 1.40
N GLY A 129 -14.32 -7.81 1.61
CA GLY A 129 -15.59 -8.54 1.68
C GLY A 129 -16.46 -8.15 2.88
N GLU A 130 -15.86 -7.79 4.02
CA GLU A 130 -16.56 -7.22 5.19
C GLU A 130 -17.20 -5.88 4.83
N TYR A 131 -16.43 -4.96 4.25
CA TYR A 131 -16.95 -3.64 3.88
C TYR A 131 -18.07 -3.72 2.84
N LEU A 132 -17.95 -4.60 1.84
CA LEU A 132 -19.02 -4.84 0.88
C LEU A 132 -20.32 -5.33 1.54
N ARG A 133 -20.23 -6.20 2.55
CA ARG A 133 -21.39 -6.64 3.33
C ARG A 133 -21.99 -5.51 4.15
N GLU A 134 -21.16 -4.65 4.74
CA GLU A 134 -21.63 -3.50 5.53
C GLU A 134 -22.38 -2.46 4.69
N VAL A 135 -21.96 -2.24 3.44
CA VAL A 135 -22.68 -1.36 2.51
C VAL A 135 -23.83 -2.06 1.77
N GLY A 136 -23.97 -3.38 1.91
CA GLY A 136 -25.05 -4.16 1.33
C GLY A 136 -24.98 -4.31 -0.19
N ARG A 137 -23.78 -4.27 -0.79
CA ARG A 137 -23.58 -4.45 -2.24
C ARG A 137 -22.44 -5.41 -2.57
N GLY A 138 -22.48 -5.97 -3.77
CA GLY A 138 -21.39 -6.76 -4.33
C GLY A 138 -20.25 -5.88 -4.87
N PRO A 139 -19.11 -6.53 -5.22
CA PRO A 139 -18.04 -5.86 -5.94
C PRO A 139 -18.52 -5.40 -7.33
N GLU A 140 -17.86 -4.39 -7.89
CA GLU A 140 -18.17 -3.94 -9.24
C GLU A 140 -17.91 -5.04 -10.28
N ALA A 141 -18.77 -5.17 -11.29
CA ALA A 141 -18.67 -6.22 -12.30
C ALA A 141 -17.28 -6.29 -12.97
N LYS A 142 -16.64 -5.13 -13.17
CA LYS A 142 -15.32 -5.00 -13.81
C LYS A 142 -14.18 -5.68 -13.03
N ILE A 143 -14.34 -5.91 -11.73
CA ILE A 143 -13.31 -6.53 -10.88
C ILE A 143 -13.68 -7.93 -10.42
N VAL A 144 -14.90 -8.41 -10.69
CA VAL A 144 -15.37 -9.73 -10.23
C VAL A 144 -14.43 -10.85 -10.67
N SER A 145 -14.01 -10.86 -11.93
CA SER A 145 -13.10 -11.91 -12.44
C SER A 145 -11.74 -11.88 -11.74
N ILE A 146 -11.21 -10.70 -11.46
CA ILE A 146 -9.94 -10.52 -10.75
C ILE A 146 -10.07 -11.04 -9.32
N LEU A 147 -11.19 -10.76 -8.64
CA LEU A 147 -11.43 -11.26 -7.29
C LEU A 147 -11.55 -12.78 -7.26
N GLN A 148 -12.16 -13.40 -8.27
CA GLN A 148 -12.20 -14.85 -8.41
C GLN A 148 -10.81 -15.45 -8.59
N GLU A 149 -9.94 -14.83 -9.41
CA GLU A 149 -8.54 -15.25 -9.54
C GLU A 149 -7.78 -15.13 -8.20
N ILE A 150 -8.02 -14.05 -7.44
CA ILE A 150 -7.42 -13.85 -6.12
C ILE A 150 -7.88 -14.92 -5.15
N ASP A 151 -9.19 -15.20 -5.11
CA ASP A 151 -9.76 -16.19 -4.20
C ASP A 151 -9.24 -17.60 -4.51
N GLN A 152 -9.09 -17.94 -5.80
CA GLN A 152 -8.47 -19.19 -6.23
C GLN A 152 -7.00 -19.28 -5.81
N ALA A 153 -6.21 -18.24 -6.04
CA ALA A 153 -4.80 -18.20 -5.66
C ALA A 153 -4.60 -18.25 -4.13
N LEU A 154 -5.52 -17.67 -3.36
CA LEU A 154 -5.53 -17.77 -1.89
C LEU A 154 -5.81 -19.20 -1.43
N ALA A 155 -6.77 -19.89 -2.03
CA ALA A 155 -7.07 -21.28 -1.72
C ALA A 155 -5.86 -22.19 -2.01
N GLU A 156 -5.21 -22.01 -3.17
CA GLU A 156 -4.00 -22.74 -3.52
C GLU A 156 -2.86 -22.48 -2.51
N TRP A 157 -2.64 -21.22 -2.12
CA TRP A 157 -1.63 -20.87 -1.12
C TRP A 157 -1.90 -21.51 0.25
N GLU A 158 -3.17 -21.52 0.69
CA GLU A 158 -3.58 -22.17 1.95
C GLU A 158 -3.34 -23.69 1.92
N GLU A 159 -3.61 -24.34 0.78
CA GLU A 159 -3.37 -25.77 0.58
C GLU A 159 -1.89 -26.15 0.53
N THR A 160 -1.03 -25.29 -0.05
CA THR A 160 0.42 -25.54 -0.14
C THR A 160 1.17 -25.36 1.18
N GLY A 161 0.47 -24.93 2.23
CA GLY A 161 1.00 -24.74 3.56
C GLY A 161 1.41 -23.30 3.79
N SER A 162 0.51 -22.51 4.40
CA SER A 162 0.87 -21.21 4.98
C SER A 162 2.01 -21.43 5.97
N PRO A 163 3.20 -20.82 5.80
CA PRO A 163 4.25 -20.90 6.81
C PRO A 163 3.69 -20.29 8.11
N SER A 164 3.48 -21.17 9.08
CA SER A 164 2.99 -20.89 10.43
C SER A 164 3.94 -20.00 11.23
#